data_AF-A0A8C3P9K5-F1
#
_entry.id   AF-A0A8C3P9K5-F1
#
_cell.length_a   1.000
_cell.length_b   1.000
_cell.length_c   1.000
_cell.angle_alpha   90.00
_cell.angle_beta   90.00
_cell.angle_gamma   90.00
#
_symmetry.space_group_name_H-M   'P 1'
#
loop_
_entity.id
_entity.type
_entity.pdbx_description
1 polymer ?
#
loop_
_entity_poly.entity_id
_entity_poly.type
_entity_poly.pdbx_seq_one_letter_code
_entity_poly.pdbx_strand_id
1 'polypeptide(L)'
;MFWKCFTFCIVDMEYLLHSYLISYLVIFYPSIYVQVQLGQADINCPITECSEYLDETTVLYNLPHDDIIKYKYFLELSRIDSSTKPCPQCKHFTTFRRRGHIPTPAKLENKYKIQCPTCQFVWCFKCHSPWHEGVNCKEYKKGDKLLRHWASEIEHGQRNAQKCPKCKIHIQRTEGCDHMTCSQCNTNFCYRCGERYRQLRFFGDHTSNLSIFGCKYRYLPERPHLRRLVRGSVCAGKLLIAPLILVLGLALGAIAVVIAMENTTSSIESEYIKNLQQQIYFLELEANFLREQTKKATDLQPRITSETEHLLQKLEELQSQADGLHLELKRKEASLNMLKTDRERINNQISVAAELHSREKQALLEEIIQLKRRKEQTDRQASEKEMELLRARQELEQQQTNLSNCEQKILVIQSKLKQRSEQQTAVDLQLSEKRKELMKVQFAVHEMEDKIFKKTAMMQDQITHDIRSEISFLHQQLREKDLLAEQDRFLRSKMMDDYASLTKENAVLRSQLLELNKQLNIVRMG
;
A
#
# COMPACT_ATOMS: atom_id res chain seq x y z
N MET A 1 -32.65 38.50 -10.84
CA MET A 1 -31.48 38.99 -10.08
C MET A 1 -30.50 39.79 -10.93
N PHE A 2 -30.34 39.50 -12.23
CA PHE A 2 -29.48 40.26 -13.16
C PHE A 2 -29.64 41.80 -13.14
N TRP A 3 -30.85 42.32 -12.91
CA TRP A 3 -31.12 43.76 -12.87
C TRP A 3 -30.97 44.42 -11.49
N LYS A 4 -30.89 43.66 -10.39
CA LYS A 4 -30.88 44.24 -9.04
C LYS A 4 -29.50 44.74 -8.57
N CYS A 5 -28.41 44.21 -9.13
CA CYS A 5 -27.06 44.74 -8.88
C CYS A 5 -26.68 45.90 -9.81
N PHE A 6 -27.50 46.24 -10.81
CA PHE A 6 -27.08 47.13 -11.92
C PHE A 6 -27.37 48.63 -11.69
N THR A 7 -27.92 49.00 -10.54
CA THR A 7 -28.54 50.33 -10.33
C THR A 7 -27.60 51.40 -9.74
N PHE A 8 -26.33 51.46 -10.15
CA PHE A 8 -25.45 52.56 -9.68
C PHE A 8 -24.59 53.31 -10.71
N CYS A 9 -24.66 53.00 -12.00
CA CYS A 9 -23.97 53.81 -13.01
C CYS A 9 -24.84 53.96 -14.28
N ILE A 10 -25.68 55.00 -14.31
CA ILE A 10 -26.37 55.44 -15.53
C ILE A 10 -25.99 56.90 -15.79
N VAL A 11 -24.92 57.10 -16.56
CA VAL A 11 -24.67 58.29 -17.38
C VAL A 11 -23.96 57.80 -18.66
N ASP A 12 -24.50 58.18 -19.83
CA ASP A 12 -23.98 58.05 -21.21
C ASP A 12 -24.05 56.70 -21.98
N MET A 13 -25.02 56.62 -22.90
CA MET A 13 -25.50 55.45 -23.65
C MET A 13 -24.62 54.93 -24.81
N GLU A 14 -23.53 55.61 -25.21
CA GLU A 14 -22.66 55.14 -26.31
C GLU A 14 -21.30 54.56 -25.85
N TYR A 15 -20.80 54.95 -24.66
CA TYR A 15 -19.58 54.36 -24.05
C TYR A 15 -19.86 53.05 -23.29
N LEU A 16 -21.15 52.76 -23.01
CA LEU A 16 -21.60 51.63 -22.20
C LEU A 16 -21.35 50.27 -22.87
N LEU A 17 -21.53 50.13 -24.19
CA LEU A 17 -21.35 48.83 -24.87
C LEU A 17 -19.89 48.34 -24.85
N HIS A 18 -18.91 49.23 -25.09
CA HIS A 18 -17.50 48.86 -25.06
C HIS A 18 -17.00 48.58 -23.63
N SER A 19 -17.39 49.38 -22.65
CA SER A 19 -17.03 49.17 -21.24
C SER A 19 -17.73 47.95 -20.61
N TYR A 20 -18.97 47.64 -21.02
CA TYR A 20 -19.67 46.40 -20.64
C TYR A 20 -19.01 45.15 -21.24
N LEU A 21 -18.66 45.17 -22.53
CA LEU A 21 -17.97 44.04 -23.16
C LEU A 21 -16.60 43.79 -22.52
N ILE A 22 -15.86 44.85 -22.19
CA ILE A 22 -14.56 44.74 -21.52
C ILE A 22 -14.71 44.19 -20.10
N SER A 23 -15.59 44.73 -19.28
CA SER A 23 -15.80 44.23 -17.90
C SER A 23 -16.32 42.78 -17.89
N TYR A 24 -17.23 42.43 -18.81
CA TYR A 24 -17.77 41.08 -18.93
C TYR A 24 -16.72 40.05 -19.41
N LEU A 25 -15.95 40.36 -20.46
CA LEU A 25 -14.95 39.45 -21.03
C LEU A 25 -13.65 39.38 -20.23
N VAL A 26 -13.26 40.47 -19.55
CA VAL A 26 -11.96 40.55 -18.84
C VAL A 26 -12.09 40.18 -17.36
N ILE A 27 -13.25 40.41 -16.73
CA ILE A 27 -13.42 40.22 -15.28
C ILE A 27 -14.46 39.14 -14.99
N PHE A 28 -15.67 39.26 -15.56
CA PHE A 28 -16.78 38.39 -15.21
C PHE A 28 -16.57 36.94 -15.68
N TYR A 29 -16.32 36.73 -16.97
CA TYR A 29 -16.11 35.41 -17.54
C TYR A 29 -14.85 34.71 -16.99
N PRO A 30 -13.67 35.36 -16.88
CA PRO A 30 -12.48 34.72 -16.33
C PRO A 30 -12.61 34.39 -14.85
N SER A 31 -13.32 35.21 -14.06
CA SER A 31 -13.56 34.93 -12.64
C SER A 31 -14.45 33.70 -12.44
N ILE A 32 -15.59 33.62 -13.15
CA ILE A 32 -16.48 32.44 -13.12
C ILE A 32 -15.70 31.19 -13.54
N TYR A 33 -14.93 31.29 -14.64
CA TYR A 33 -14.08 30.21 -15.09
C TYR A 33 -13.10 29.77 -14.00
N VAL A 34 -12.37 30.69 -13.37
CA VAL A 34 -11.41 30.38 -12.29
C VAL A 34 -12.08 29.71 -11.10
N GLN A 35 -13.23 30.21 -10.64
CA GLN A 35 -13.98 29.62 -9.52
C GLN A 35 -14.44 28.19 -9.82
N VAL A 36 -14.90 27.92 -11.04
CA VAL A 36 -15.22 26.56 -11.52
C VAL A 36 -13.98 25.68 -11.66
N GLN A 37 -12.85 26.24 -12.10
CA GLN A 37 -11.59 25.51 -12.17
C GLN A 37 -11.09 25.09 -10.78
N LEU A 38 -11.31 25.94 -9.76
CA LEU A 38 -11.01 25.69 -8.35
C LEU A 38 -12.00 24.70 -7.69
N GLY A 39 -13.11 24.37 -8.36
CA GLY A 39 -14.08 23.38 -7.90
C GLY A 39 -15.10 23.91 -6.89
N GLN A 40 -15.38 25.21 -6.91
CA GLN A 40 -16.46 25.80 -6.13
C GLN A 40 -17.81 25.44 -6.75
N ALA A 41 -18.75 24.98 -5.92
CA ALA A 41 -20.13 24.68 -6.34
C ALA A 41 -21.02 25.92 -6.27
N ASP A 42 -20.82 26.74 -5.24
CA ASP A 42 -21.48 28.05 -5.10
C ASP A 42 -20.54 29.13 -5.64
N ILE A 43 -20.89 29.71 -6.79
CA ILE A 43 -20.05 30.69 -7.50
C ILE A 43 -20.39 32.08 -7.00
N ASN A 44 -19.41 32.79 -6.45
CA ASN A 44 -19.58 34.14 -5.95
C ASN A 44 -19.63 35.14 -7.11
N CYS A 45 -20.42 36.19 -6.94
CA CYS A 45 -20.43 37.32 -7.86
C CYS A 45 -19.00 37.91 -8.01
N PRO A 46 -18.47 38.08 -9.24
CA PRO A 46 -17.16 38.69 -9.48
C PRO A 46 -17.04 40.17 -9.11
N ILE A 47 -18.15 40.83 -8.76
CA ILE A 47 -18.20 42.25 -8.41
C ILE A 47 -17.72 42.40 -6.96
N THR A 48 -16.71 43.23 -6.73
CA THR A 48 -16.02 43.39 -5.43
C THR A 48 -16.93 43.83 -4.28
N GLU A 49 -18.07 44.45 -4.57
CA GLU A 49 -19.05 44.92 -3.59
C GLU A 49 -20.26 43.98 -3.43
N CYS A 50 -20.31 42.88 -4.19
CA CYS A 50 -21.41 41.92 -4.14
C CYS A 50 -20.96 40.61 -3.47
N SER A 51 -21.67 40.20 -2.42
CA SER A 51 -21.45 38.90 -1.74
C SER A 51 -22.52 37.86 -2.09
N GLU A 52 -23.34 38.11 -3.12
CA GLU A 52 -24.35 37.15 -3.58
C GLU A 52 -23.74 36.05 -4.45
N TYR A 53 -24.38 34.88 -4.43
CA TYR A 53 -24.07 33.76 -5.31
C TYR A 53 -24.80 33.92 -6.64
N LEU A 54 -24.11 33.58 -7.73
CA LEU A 54 -24.71 33.53 -9.06
C LEU A 54 -25.68 32.34 -9.15
N ASP A 55 -26.80 32.54 -9.83
CA ASP A 55 -27.75 31.47 -10.14
C ASP A 55 -27.15 30.49 -11.16
N GLU A 56 -27.59 29.22 -11.06
CA GLU A 56 -27.10 28.12 -11.90
C GLU A 56 -27.22 28.45 -13.40
N THR A 57 -28.32 29.09 -13.82
CA THR A 57 -28.55 29.47 -15.22
C THR A 57 -27.55 30.51 -15.72
N THR A 58 -27.22 31.52 -14.91
CA THR A 58 -26.19 32.52 -15.23
C THR A 58 -24.81 31.91 -15.34
N VAL A 59 -24.47 30.96 -14.47
CA VAL A 59 -23.16 30.26 -14.53
C VAL A 59 -23.07 29.42 -15.80
N LEU A 60 -24.12 28.65 -16.12
CA LEU A 60 -24.15 27.78 -17.30
C LEU A 60 -24.05 28.53 -18.63
N TYR A 61 -24.70 29.70 -18.74
CA TYR A 61 -24.64 30.53 -19.95
C TYR A 61 -23.24 31.11 -20.20
N ASN A 62 -22.43 31.21 -19.15
CA ASN A 62 -21.09 31.80 -19.15
C ASN A 62 -19.96 30.79 -19.21
N LEU A 63 -20.24 29.51 -19.43
CA LEU A 63 -19.22 28.47 -19.46
C LEU A 63 -19.20 27.75 -20.81
N PRO A 64 -18.01 27.38 -21.31
CA PRO A 64 -17.92 26.46 -22.44
C PRO A 64 -18.35 25.05 -22.02
N HIS A 65 -18.74 24.22 -22.99
CA HIS A 65 -19.36 22.91 -22.77
C HIS A 65 -18.58 21.98 -21.81
N ASP A 66 -17.25 21.97 -21.91
CA ASP A 66 -16.39 21.14 -21.05
C ASP A 66 -16.44 21.57 -19.58
N ASP A 67 -16.56 22.88 -19.32
CA ASP A 67 -16.63 23.44 -17.96
C ASP A 67 -18.04 23.35 -17.39
N ILE A 68 -19.07 23.38 -18.23
CA ILE A 68 -20.45 23.07 -17.81
C ILE A 68 -20.52 21.68 -17.18
N ILE A 69 -19.90 20.67 -17.80
CA ILE A 69 -19.84 19.31 -17.27
C ILE A 69 -19.12 19.29 -15.91
N LYS A 70 -18.03 20.06 -15.80
CA LYS A 70 -17.23 20.18 -14.57
C LYS A 70 -18.01 20.87 -13.45
N TYR A 71 -18.71 21.96 -13.74
CA TYR A 71 -19.55 22.70 -12.80
C TYR A 71 -20.71 21.84 -12.30
N LYS A 72 -21.46 21.20 -13.21
CA LYS A 72 -22.55 20.28 -12.84
C LYS A 72 -22.06 19.14 -11.95
N TYR A 73 -20.90 18.57 -12.25
CA TYR A 73 -20.28 17.53 -11.43
C TYR A 73 -19.97 18.02 -9.99
N PHE A 74 -19.42 19.23 -9.83
CA PHE A 74 -19.15 19.80 -8.50
C PHE A 74 -20.42 20.18 -7.73
N LEU A 75 -21.42 20.70 -8.44
CA LEU A 75 -22.73 21.02 -7.87
C LEU A 75 -23.45 19.76 -7.39
N GLU A 76 -23.32 18.65 -8.13
CA GLU A 76 -23.87 17.36 -7.71
C GLU A 76 -23.09 16.80 -6.50
N LEU A 77 -21.75 16.92 -6.51
CA LEU A 77 -20.89 16.56 -5.38
C LEU A 77 -21.20 17.32 -4.09
N SER A 78 -21.55 18.61 -4.16
CA SER A 78 -21.90 19.40 -2.97
C SER A 78 -23.26 19.02 -2.37
N ARG A 79 -24.18 18.49 -3.19
CA ARG A 79 -25.52 18.05 -2.80
C ARG A 79 -25.56 16.62 -2.25
N ILE A 80 -24.45 15.89 -2.33
CA ILE A 80 -24.39 14.45 -2.02
C ILE A 80 -23.97 14.18 -0.57
N ASP A 81 -24.70 13.28 0.10
CA ASP A 81 -24.35 12.77 1.44
C ASP A 81 -23.02 12.00 1.47
N SER A 82 -22.36 12.00 2.62
CA SER A 82 -21.10 11.27 2.87
C SER A 82 -21.12 9.75 2.56
N SER A 83 -22.32 9.17 2.40
CA SER A 83 -22.58 7.79 2.00
C SER A 83 -22.48 7.53 0.49
N THR A 84 -22.32 8.56 -0.34
CA THR A 84 -22.23 8.40 -1.79
C THR A 84 -20.96 9.10 -2.27
N LYS A 85 -20.20 8.41 -3.12
CA LYS A 85 -18.95 8.95 -3.67
C LYS A 85 -18.80 8.56 -5.13
N PRO A 86 -18.24 9.45 -5.98
CA PRO A 86 -18.00 9.14 -7.38
C PRO A 86 -16.86 8.12 -7.51
N CYS A 87 -16.97 7.22 -8.48
CA CYS A 87 -15.89 6.29 -8.83
C CYS A 87 -14.64 7.09 -9.25
N PRO A 88 -13.45 6.80 -8.70
CA PRO A 88 -12.22 7.53 -9.04
C PRO A 88 -11.77 7.36 -10.50
N GLN A 89 -12.30 6.35 -11.21
CA GLN A 89 -11.93 6.08 -12.60
C GLN A 89 -12.94 6.61 -13.62
N CYS A 90 -14.24 6.39 -13.42
CA CYS A 90 -15.28 6.77 -14.40
C CYS A 90 -16.25 7.86 -13.92
N LYS A 91 -16.06 8.40 -12.71
CA LYS A 91 -16.92 9.42 -12.08
C LYS A 91 -18.38 9.00 -11.81
N HIS A 92 -18.76 7.76 -12.09
CA HIS A 92 -20.08 7.22 -11.75
C HIS A 92 -20.32 7.22 -10.24
N PHE A 93 -21.43 7.78 -9.77
CA PHE A 93 -21.76 7.86 -8.35
C PHE A 93 -22.14 6.51 -7.77
N THR A 94 -21.44 6.06 -6.73
CA THR A 94 -21.76 4.84 -5.99
C THR A 94 -22.20 5.16 -4.57
N THR A 95 -23.39 4.67 -4.20
CA THR A 95 -23.94 4.75 -2.85
C THR A 95 -23.49 3.53 -2.02
N PHE A 96 -22.86 3.78 -0.87
CA PHE A 96 -22.49 2.74 0.08
C PHE A 96 -23.61 2.51 1.10
N ARG A 97 -24.35 1.41 0.97
CA ARG A 97 -25.38 1.01 1.94
C ARG A 97 -24.82 -0.04 2.91
N ARG A 98 -24.80 0.26 4.22
CA ARG A 98 -24.44 -0.71 5.26
C ARG A 98 -25.49 -1.82 5.28
N ARG A 99 -25.24 -2.97 4.66
CA ARG A 99 -26.05 -4.17 4.95
C ARG A 99 -25.68 -4.66 6.34
N GLY A 100 -26.64 -4.65 7.26
CA GLY A 100 -26.51 -5.23 8.58
C GLY A 100 -26.42 -6.75 8.47
N HIS A 101 -25.21 -7.30 8.62
CA HIS A 101 -25.02 -8.70 8.93
C HIS A 101 -23.85 -8.82 9.91
N ILE A 102 -24.07 -9.63 10.95
CA ILE A 102 -23.18 -9.89 12.08
C ILE A 102 -21.79 -10.33 11.57
N PRO A 103 -20.67 -9.68 11.93
CA PRO A 103 -19.35 -10.02 11.40
C PRO A 103 -18.67 -11.10 12.23
N THR A 104 -18.27 -12.19 11.57
CA THR A 104 -17.20 -13.08 12.05
C THR A 104 -15.83 -12.38 11.97
N PRO A 105 -14.85 -12.72 12.84
CA PRO A 105 -13.62 -11.95 13.03
C PRO A 105 -12.73 -11.80 11.78
N ALA A 106 -12.81 -12.73 10.81
CA ALA A 106 -12.02 -12.71 9.58
C ALA A 106 -12.54 -11.74 8.48
N LYS A 107 -13.72 -11.12 8.65
CA LYS A 107 -14.37 -10.30 7.59
C LYS A 107 -14.36 -8.79 7.86
N LEU A 108 -13.63 -8.29 8.87
CA LEU A 108 -13.66 -6.87 9.21
C LEU A 108 -13.00 -5.97 8.16
N GLU A 109 -12.02 -6.48 7.41
CA GLU A 109 -11.25 -5.68 6.45
C GLU A 109 -12.01 -5.36 5.15
N ASN A 110 -12.99 -6.18 4.75
CA ASN A 110 -13.71 -6.04 3.48
C ASN A 110 -14.89 -5.06 3.50
N LYS A 111 -15.12 -4.35 4.60
CA LYS A 111 -16.30 -3.46 4.77
C LYS A 111 -16.34 -2.29 3.79
N TYR A 112 -15.19 -1.81 3.30
CA TYR A 112 -15.12 -0.61 2.43
C TYR A 112 -14.76 -0.93 0.97
N LYS A 113 -14.76 -2.21 0.59
CA LYS A 113 -14.50 -2.65 -0.79
C LYS A 113 -15.70 -2.39 -1.68
N ILE A 114 -15.52 -1.59 -2.73
CA ILE A 114 -16.56 -1.30 -3.71
C ILE A 114 -16.05 -1.65 -5.09
N GLN A 115 -16.87 -2.34 -5.88
CA GLN A 115 -16.68 -2.51 -7.31
C GLN A 115 -17.65 -1.59 -8.06
N CYS A 116 -17.13 -0.74 -8.93
CA CYS A 116 -17.97 0.15 -9.75
C CYS A 116 -18.78 -0.69 -10.76
N PRO A 117 -20.11 -0.52 -10.85
CA PRO A 117 -20.92 -1.28 -11.82
C PRO A 117 -20.63 -0.89 -13.28
N THR A 118 -20.21 0.35 -13.52
CA THR A 118 -19.99 0.89 -14.87
C THR A 118 -18.63 0.51 -15.45
N CYS A 119 -17.55 0.66 -14.68
CA CYS A 119 -16.19 0.41 -15.17
C CYS A 119 -15.49 -0.77 -14.50
N GLN A 120 -16.19 -1.51 -13.62
CA GLN A 120 -15.67 -2.64 -12.86
C GLN A 120 -14.46 -2.35 -11.97
N PHE A 121 -14.03 -1.08 -11.86
CA PHE A 121 -12.92 -0.68 -11.02
C PHE A 121 -13.22 -0.94 -9.54
N VAL A 122 -12.29 -1.62 -8.86
CA VAL A 122 -12.41 -1.95 -7.44
C VAL A 122 -11.62 -0.95 -6.60
N TRP A 123 -12.30 -0.27 -5.69
CA TRP A 123 -11.74 0.84 -4.92
C TRP A 123 -12.23 0.84 -3.47
N CYS A 124 -11.50 1.54 -2.62
CA CYS A 124 -11.84 1.68 -1.21
C CYS A 124 -12.69 2.94 -0.97
N PHE A 125 -13.90 2.76 -0.45
CA PHE A 125 -14.83 3.87 -0.19
C PHE A 125 -14.28 4.88 0.84
N LYS A 126 -13.46 4.42 1.79
CA LYS A 126 -12.93 5.26 2.88
C LYS A 126 -11.87 6.25 2.37
N CYS A 127 -10.86 5.77 1.65
CA CYS A 127 -9.72 6.57 1.20
C CYS A 127 -9.81 7.04 -0.26
N HIS A 128 -10.79 6.54 -1.03
CA HIS A 128 -10.99 6.85 -2.45
C HIS A 128 -9.81 6.43 -3.36
N SER A 129 -9.07 5.41 -2.94
CA SER A 129 -7.93 4.83 -3.67
C SER A 129 -8.27 3.45 -4.26
N PRO A 130 -7.47 2.91 -5.20
CA PRO A 130 -7.59 1.50 -5.60
C PRO A 130 -7.67 0.57 -4.39
N TRP A 131 -8.43 -0.53 -4.50
CA TRP A 131 -8.58 -1.47 -3.39
C TRP A 131 -7.22 -2.04 -2.98
N HIS A 132 -6.96 -2.02 -1.67
CA HIS A 132 -5.68 -2.39 -1.10
C HIS A 132 -5.91 -3.46 -0.01
N GLU A 133 -5.65 -4.72 -0.36
CA GLU A 133 -5.84 -5.87 0.52
C GLU A 133 -4.62 -6.05 1.45
N GLY A 134 -4.86 -6.42 2.71
CA GLY A 134 -3.80 -6.66 3.70
C GLY A 134 -3.08 -5.40 4.22
N VAL A 135 -3.47 -4.20 3.80
CA VAL A 135 -2.94 -2.92 4.32
C VAL A 135 -4.06 -1.95 4.66
N ASN A 136 -3.92 -1.18 5.73
CA ASN A 136 -4.92 -0.20 6.11
C ASN A 136 -4.80 1.09 5.26
N CYS A 137 -5.85 1.93 5.25
CA CYS A 137 -5.85 3.15 4.44
C CYS A 137 -4.72 4.15 4.79
N LYS A 138 -4.20 4.13 6.03
CA LYS A 138 -3.11 5.02 6.46
C LYS A 138 -1.79 4.55 5.87
N GLU A 139 -1.52 3.25 5.95
CA GLU A 139 -0.35 2.59 5.35
C GLU A 139 -0.34 2.73 3.84
N TYR A 140 -1.48 2.48 3.18
CA TYR A 140 -1.60 2.68 1.74
C TYR A 140 -1.26 4.11 1.33
N LYS A 141 -1.82 5.12 2.02
CA LYS A 141 -1.50 6.54 1.76
C LYS A 141 -0.03 6.86 2.02
N LYS A 142 0.60 6.26 3.03
CA LYS A 142 2.03 6.42 3.31
C LYS A 142 2.86 5.79 2.18
N GLY A 143 2.51 4.58 1.75
CA GLY A 143 3.13 3.90 0.62
C GLY A 143 3.00 4.67 -0.70
N ASP A 144 1.80 5.17 -1.03
CA ASP A 144 1.58 5.99 -2.23
C ASP A 144 2.39 7.29 -2.20
N LYS A 145 2.51 7.94 -1.03
CA LYS A 145 3.39 9.11 -0.85
C LYS A 145 4.85 8.75 -1.07
N LEU A 146 5.33 7.65 -0.49
CA LEU A 146 6.71 7.19 -0.66
C LEU A 146 7.00 6.83 -2.12
N LEU A 147 6.09 6.13 -2.80
CA LEU A 147 6.20 5.80 -4.21
C LEU A 147 6.28 7.06 -5.08
N ARG A 148 5.46 8.08 -4.79
CA ARG A 148 5.51 9.36 -5.50
C ARG A 148 6.81 10.10 -5.25
N HIS A 149 7.32 10.08 -4.02
CA HIS A 149 8.60 10.69 -3.67
C HIS A 149 9.73 10.01 -4.43
N TRP A 150 9.86 8.70 -4.27
CA TRP A 150 10.84 7.87 -4.97
C TRP A 150 10.76 8.06 -6.49
N ALA A 151 9.56 8.05 -7.07
CA ALA A 151 9.38 8.26 -8.51
C ALA A 151 9.86 9.63 -9.00
N SER A 152 9.76 10.66 -8.15
CA SER A 152 10.21 12.02 -8.46
C SER A 152 11.68 12.28 -8.20
N GLU A 153 12.32 11.41 -7.42
CA GLU A 153 13.73 11.48 -7.04
C GLU A 153 14.61 11.31 -8.28
N ILE A 154 15.70 12.09 -8.33
CA ILE A 154 16.61 12.15 -9.48
C ILE A 154 17.90 11.46 -9.07
N GLU A 155 18.13 10.27 -9.61
CA GLU A 155 19.36 9.51 -9.44
C GLU A 155 20.15 9.58 -10.76
N HIS A 156 21.45 9.84 -10.70
CA HIS A 156 22.32 9.93 -11.90
C HIS A 156 21.80 10.90 -12.99
N GLY A 157 21.10 11.97 -12.59
CA GLY A 157 20.56 12.98 -13.51
C GLY A 157 19.26 12.59 -14.23
N GLN A 158 18.60 11.50 -13.84
CA GLN A 158 17.28 11.10 -14.37
C GLN A 158 16.32 10.72 -13.24
N ARG A 159 15.01 10.89 -13.49
CA ARG A 159 13.97 10.49 -12.52
C ARG A 159 13.86 8.96 -12.45
N ASN A 160 13.65 8.44 -11.25
CA ASN A 160 13.49 6.99 -11.03
C ASN A 160 12.30 6.41 -11.81
N ALA A 161 11.19 7.15 -11.91
CA ALA A 161 10.05 6.76 -12.74
C ALA A 161 9.44 7.96 -13.49
N GLN A 162 9.08 7.76 -14.76
CA GLN A 162 8.45 8.79 -15.59
C GLN A 162 6.95 8.57 -15.73
N LYS A 163 6.17 9.66 -15.76
CA LYS A 163 4.72 9.58 -16.01
C LYS A 163 4.42 9.42 -17.49
N CYS A 164 3.53 8.49 -17.84
CA CYS A 164 2.97 8.43 -19.18
C CYS A 164 2.23 9.75 -19.51
N PRO A 165 2.47 10.39 -20.67
CA PRO A 165 1.82 11.65 -21.02
C PRO A 165 0.30 11.54 -21.16
N LYS A 166 -0.21 10.35 -21.52
CA LYS A 166 -1.65 10.08 -21.73
C LYS A 166 -2.35 9.65 -20.44
N CYS A 167 -1.99 8.50 -19.87
CA CYS A 167 -2.69 7.93 -18.70
C CYS A 167 -2.07 8.28 -17.34
N LYS A 168 -0.95 9.01 -17.31
CA LYS A 168 -0.26 9.49 -16.08
C LYS A 168 0.26 8.40 -15.12
N ILE A 169 0.21 7.13 -15.49
CA ILE A 169 0.85 6.04 -14.72
C ILE A 169 2.37 6.25 -14.67
N HIS A 170 2.99 5.94 -13.52
CA HIS A 170 4.44 5.95 -13.38
C HIS A 170 5.01 4.68 -14.01
N ILE A 171 6.01 4.84 -14.87
CA ILE A 171 6.72 3.78 -15.57
C ILE A 171 8.17 3.90 -15.14
N GLN A 172 8.74 2.83 -14.62
CA GLN A 172 10.18 2.74 -14.35
C GLN A 172 10.87 2.17 -15.58
N ARG A 173 12.04 2.72 -15.93
CA ARG A 173 12.93 2.13 -16.92
C ARG A 173 13.98 1.27 -16.20
N THR A 174 14.11 0.01 -16.60
CA THR A 174 15.14 -0.89 -16.08
C THR A 174 16.48 -0.60 -16.77
N GLU A 175 16.55 -0.71 -18.10
CA GLU A 175 17.75 -0.43 -18.90
C GLU A 175 17.35 0.00 -20.34
N GLY A 176 18.28 0.57 -21.10
CA GLY A 176 18.12 0.75 -22.56
C GLY A 176 17.59 2.11 -23.05
N CYS A 177 16.82 2.07 -24.15
CA CYS A 177 16.44 3.23 -24.99
C CYS A 177 15.48 4.22 -24.28
N ASP A 178 15.62 5.51 -24.59
CA ASP A 178 14.69 6.56 -24.12
C ASP A 178 13.28 6.45 -24.74
N HIS A 179 13.12 5.68 -25.83
CA HIS A 179 11.84 5.47 -26.48
C HIS A 179 11.02 4.38 -25.77
N MET A 180 10.00 4.79 -25.00
CA MET A 180 9.14 3.88 -24.26
C MET A 180 7.72 3.83 -24.81
N THR A 181 7.09 2.66 -24.68
CA THR A 181 5.66 2.45 -24.99
C THR A 181 4.92 2.11 -23.70
N CYS A 182 3.89 2.88 -23.36
CA CYS A 182 3.09 2.61 -22.16
C CYS A 182 2.27 1.34 -22.34
N SER A 183 2.44 0.34 -21.47
CA SER A 183 1.70 -0.94 -21.49
C SER A 183 0.18 -0.80 -21.29
N GLN A 184 -0.27 0.27 -20.63
CA GLN A 184 -1.69 0.47 -20.32
C GLN A 184 -2.46 1.20 -21.43
N CYS A 185 -1.80 2.11 -22.16
CA CYS A 185 -2.49 2.96 -23.14
C CYS A 185 -1.80 3.02 -24.52
N ASN A 186 -0.78 2.18 -24.72
CA ASN A 186 0.03 2.02 -25.95
C ASN A 186 0.56 3.33 -26.53
N THR A 187 0.79 4.33 -25.68
CA THR A 187 1.33 5.63 -26.11
C THR A 187 2.86 5.58 -26.11
N ASN A 188 3.47 5.91 -27.24
CA ASN A 188 4.92 6.07 -27.37
C ASN A 188 5.36 7.44 -26.82
N PHE A 189 6.30 7.44 -25.88
CA PHE A 189 6.79 8.67 -25.23
C PHE A 189 8.28 8.55 -24.88
N CYS A 190 8.93 9.71 -24.79
CA CYS A 190 10.33 9.80 -24.41
C CYS A 190 10.46 9.77 -22.89
N TYR A 191 11.22 8.81 -22.34
CA TYR A 191 11.41 8.67 -20.91
C TYR A 191 12.06 9.90 -20.27
N ARG A 192 13.04 10.51 -20.96
CA ARG A 192 13.79 11.66 -20.43
C ARG A 192 12.91 12.89 -20.23
N CYS A 193 12.08 13.24 -21.21
CA CYS A 193 11.25 14.45 -21.11
C CYS A 193 9.78 14.19 -20.75
N GLY A 194 9.31 12.95 -20.82
CA GLY A 194 7.91 12.59 -20.57
C GLY A 194 6.95 13.02 -21.69
N GLU A 195 7.46 13.54 -22.81
CA GLU A 195 6.63 13.98 -23.93
C GLU A 195 6.35 12.83 -24.90
N ARG A 196 5.18 12.90 -25.55
CA ARG A 196 4.76 11.92 -26.56
C ARG A 196 5.60 12.07 -27.83
N TYR A 197 6.07 10.97 -28.40
CA TYR A 197 6.68 10.99 -29.73
C TYR A 197 5.62 11.41 -30.75
N ARG A 198 5.88 12.52 -31.45
CA ARG A 198 5.11 12.99 -32.59
C ARG A 198 5.98 12.85 -33.83
N GLN A 199 5.48 12.19 -34.87
CA GLN A 199 6.14 12.18 -36.17
C GLN A 199 5.54 13.30 -37.01
N LEU A 200 6.29 14.39 -37.16
CA LEU A 200 5.94 15.48 -38.08
C LEU A 200 7.11 15.63 -39.06
N ARG A 201 6.90 15.24 -40.32
CA ARG A 201 7.94 15.20 -41.37
C ARG A 201 8.64 16.56 -41.54
N PHE A 202 7.94 17.66 -41.26
CA PHE A 202 8.47 19.03 -41.39
C PHE A 202 9.29 19.50 -40.17
N PHE A 203 8.87 19.14 -38.95
CA PHE A 203 9.43 19.68 -37.70
C PHE A 203 10.54 18.80 -37.09
N GLY A 204 10.79 17.63 -37.69
CA GLY A 204 11.80 16.68 -37.25
C GLY A 204 11.27 15.63 -36.28
N ASP A 205 12.11 14.66 -35.98
CA ASP A 205 11.87 13.62 -34.98
C ASP A 205 12.24 14.12 -33.58
N HIS A 206 11.76 13.45 -32.53
CA HIS A 206 12.06 13.86 -31.16
C HIS A 206 13.54 13.60 -30.75
N THR A 207 14.22 12.74 -31.50
CA THR A 207 15.59 12.29 -31.26
C THR A 207 16.67 13.23 -31.80
N SER A 208 16.39 14.06 -32.80
CA SER A 208 17.38 15.01 -33.32
C SER A 208 17.55 16.24 -32.42
N ASN A 209 18.80 16.73 -32.31
CA ASN A 209 19.16 17.84 -31.43
C ASN A 209 18.49 19.16 -31.83
N LEU A 210 18.42 19.42 -33.15
CA LEU A 210 17.89 20.64 -33.76
C LEU A 210 16.40 20.55 -34.12
N SER A 211 15.74 19.41 -33.86
CA SER A 211 14.29 19.32 -34.03
C SER A 211 13.58 20.28 -33.10
N ILE A 212 12.55 20.92 -33.65
CA ILE A 212 11.76 21.94 -32.97
C ILE A 212 11.01 21.32 -31.78
N PHE A 213 10.55 20.07 -31.95
CA PHE A 213 9.93 19.24 -30.91
C PHE A 213 10.89 18.17 -30.36
N GLY A 214 12.20 18.41 -30.45
CA GLY A 214 13.23 17.51 -29.93
C GLY A 214 13.26 17.46 -28.39
N CYS A 215 13.85 16.41 -27.82
CA CYS A 215 13.97 16.26 -26.37
C CYS A 215 14.64 17.47 -25.69
N LYS A 216 14.01 17.99 -24.62
CA LYS A 216 14.52 19.11 -23.82
C LYS A 216 15.92 18.80 -23.23
N TYR A 217 16.13 17.56 -22.80
CA TYR A 217 17.31 17.13 -22.05
C TYR A 217 18.47 16.66 -22.94
N ARG A 218 18.31 16.62 -24.27
CA ARG A 218 19.34 16.15 -25.20
C ARG A 218 20.22 17.27 -25.75
N TYR A 219 19.67 18.48 -25.90
CA TYR A 219 20.39 19.63 -26.46
C TYR A 219 20.33 20.80 -25.48
N LEU A 220 21.49 21.28 -25.02
CA LEU A 220 21.63 22.39 -24.06
C LEU A 220 20.65 22.30 -22.87
N PRO A 221 20.72 21.22 -22.06
CA PRO A 221 19.79 21.02 -20.93
C PRO A 221 19.78 22.21 -19.96
N GLU A 222 20.96 22.73 -19.63
CA GLU A 222 21.19 23.82 -18.66
C GLU A 222 20.89 25.23 -19.19
N ARG A 223 20.70 25.42 -20.50
CA ARG A 223 20.50 26.74 -21.12
C ARG A 223 19.17 26.81 -21.88
N PRO A 224 18.03 26.97 -21.19
CA PRO A 224 16.70 26.91 -21.81
C PRO A 224 16.45 28.03 -22.82
N HIS A 225 16.96 29.23 -22.58
CA HIS A 225 16.81 30.37 -23.48
C HIS A 225 17.56 30.16 -24.80
N LEU A 226 18.82 29.72 -24.72
CA LEU A 226 19.63 29.43 -25.90
C LEU A 226 19.05 28.26 -26.71
N ARG A 227 18.56 27.21 -26.03
CA ARG A 227 17.84 26.11 -26.70
C ARG A 227 16.62 26.60 -27.47
N ARG A 228 15.80 27.48 -26.87
CA ARG A 228 14.63 28.06 -27.53
C ARG A 228 15.03 28.96 -28.71
N LEU A 229 16.08 29.76 -28.56
CA LEU A 229 16.58 30.64 -29.62
C LEU A 229 17.10 29.84 -30.83
N VAL A 230 17.92 28.81 -30.60
CA VAL A 230 18.45 27.96 -31.69
C VAL A 230 17.36 27.15 -32.37
N ARG A 231 16.43 26.53 -31.62
CA ARG A 231 15.30 25.81 -32.24
C ARG A 231 14.33 26.76 -32.95
N GLY A 232 14.15 27.96 -32.40
CA GLY A 232 13.36 29.04 -32.99
C GLY A 232 13.96 29.52 -34.31
N SER A 233 15.29 29.70 -34.39
CA SER A 233 15.96 30.12 -35.62
C SER A 233 15.92 29.03 -36.70
N VAL A 234 16.05 27.74 -36.34
CA VAL A 234 15.85 26.62 -37.30
C VAL A 234 14.42 26.58 -37.82
N CYS A 235 13.42 26.81 -36.96
CA CYS A 235 12.01 26.91 -37.36
C CYS A 235 11.78 28.08 -38.32
N ALA A 236 12.26 29.26 -37.97
CA ALA A 236 12.16 30.46 -38.78
C ALA A 236 12.86 30.27 -40.13
N GLY A 237 14.07 29.70 -40.15
CA GLY A 237 14.79 29.35 -41.36
C GLY A 237 13.99 28.40 -42.25
N LYS A 238 13.41 27.33 -41.71
CA LYS A 238 12.57 26.42 -42.51
C LYS A 238 11.31 27.07 -43.07
N LEU A 239 10.68 27.99 -42.33
CA LEU A 239 9.50 28.72 -42.78
C LEU A 239 9.81 29.81 -43.81
N LEU A 240 10.99 30.44 -43.75
CA LEU A 240 11.40 31.53 -44.65
C LEU A 240 12.14 31.05 -45.90
N ILE A 241 12.98 30.01 -45.78
CA ILE A 241 13.82 29.51 -46.88
C ILE A 241 13.00 28.66 -47.86
N ALA A 242 12.03 27.87 -47.39
CA ALA A 242 11.24 27.01 -48.27
C ALA A 242 10.42 27.80 -49.33
N PRO A 243 9.77 28.94 -48.99
CA PRO A 243 9.15 29.81 -49.99
C PRO A 243 10.16 30.48 -50.93
N LEU A 244 11.32 30.92 -50.40
CA LEU A 244 12.35 31.60 -51.21
C LEU A 244 12.99 30.67 -52.25
N ILE A 245 13.27 29.42 -51.90
CA ILE A 245 13.79 28.41 -52.85
C ILE A 245 12.75 28.12 -53.95
N LEU A 246 11.46 28.07 -53.60
CA LEU A 246 10.39 27.89 -54.58
C LEU A 246 10.36 29.06 -55.58
N VAL A 247 10.45 30.30 -55.09
CA VAL A 247 10.44 31.51 -55.92
C VAL A 247 11.70 31.60 -56.79
N LEU A 248 12.88 31.29 -56.25
CA LEU A 248 14.15 31.26 -57.00
C LEU A 248 14.13 30.19 -58.09
N GLY A 249 13.58 29.00 -57.81
CA GLY A 249 13.41 27.94 -58.80
C GLY A 249 12.49 28.36 -59.95
N LEU A 250 11.40 29.05 -59.65
CA LEU A 250 10.49 29.60 -60.66
C LEU A 250 11.14 30.73 -61.48
N ALA A 251 11.92 31.61 -60.85
CA ALA A 251 12.62 32.71 -61.52
C ALA A 251 13.73 32.21 -62.46
N LEU A 252 14.54 31.24 -62.02
CA LEU A 252 15.57 30.62 -62.86
C LEU A 252 14.96 29.85 -64.03
N GLY A 253 13.82 29.19 -63.82
CA GLY A 253 13.05 28.56 -64.90
C GLY A 253 12.56 29.56 -65.95
N ALA A 254 12.11 30.75 -65.53
CA ALA A 254 11.68 31.81 -66.44
C ALA A 254 12.86 32.41 -67.24
N ILE A 255 14.02 32.62 -66.60
CA ILE A 255 15.23 33.14 -67.26
C ILE A 255 15.76 32.15 -68.31
N ALA A 256 15.71 30.84 -68.03
CA ALA A 256 16.11 29.82 -68.99
C ALA A 256 15.23 29.79 -70.25
N VAL A 257 13.94 30.15 -70.13
CA VAL A 257 13.00 30.26 -71.27
C VAL A 257 13.29 31.50 -72.12
N VAL A 258 13.68 32.63 -71.50
CA VAL A 258 14.01 33.87 -72.22
C VAL A 258 15.31 33.75 -73.00
N ILE A 259 16.34 33.14 -72.40
CA ILE A 259 17.64 32.93 -73.07
C ILE A 259 17.52 31.97 -74.27
N ALA A 260 16.50 31.11 -74.29
CA ALA A 260 16.21 30.23 -75.42
C ALA A 260 15.59 30.96 -76.63
N MET A 261 15.13 32.22 -76.49
CA MET A 261 14.43 32.95 -77.56
C MET A 261 15.28 34.02 -78.27
N GLU A 262 16.52 34.29 -77.82
CA GLU A 262 17.32 35.44 -78.29
C GLU A 262 18.45 35.10 -79.29
N ASN A 263 18.60 33.82 -79.65
CA ASN A 263 19.59 33.39 -80.65
C ASN A 263 18.92 33.03 -81.98
N THR A 264 18.42 34.03 -82.71
CA THR A 264 18.27 33.97 -84.18
C THR A 264 18.07 35.39 -84.72
N THR A 265 19.16 36.06 -85.11
CA THR A 265 19.22 37.02 -86.24
C THR A 265 20.58 37.75 -86.26
N SER A 266 21.44 37.41 -87.23
CA SER A 266 22.19 38.38 -88.06
C SER A 266 23.30 37.69 -88.85
N SER A 267 23.07 37.54 -90.16
CA SER A 267 24.04 37.16 -91.19
C SER A 267 23.22 37.06 -92.49
N ILE A 268 23.47 37.71 -93.62
CA ILE A 268 24.63 38.37 -94.24
C ILE A 268 24.02 39.13 -95.43
N GLU A 269 24.45 40.35 -95.77
CA GLU A 269 24.45 40.80 -97.17
C GLU A 269 25.66 41.69 -97.44
N SER A 270 26.66 41.10 -98.10
CA SER A 270 27.74 41.80 -98.78
C SER A 270 27.76 41.31 -100.22
N GLU A 271 27.30 42.15 -101.14
CA GLU A 271 27.82 42.24 -102.51
C GLU A 271 26.96 43.23 -103.24
N TYR A 272 27.44 44.46 -103.39
CA TYR A 272 27.17 45.26 -104.57
C TYR A 272 28.12 46.45 -104.55
N ILE A 273 28.59 46.84 -105.74
CA ILE A 273 29.37 48.06 -105.99
C ILE A 273 30.82 47.92 -105.46
N LYS A 274 31.83 47.66 -106.29
CA LYS A 274 32.21 48.51 -107.44
C LYS A 274 33.16 47.73 -108.34
N ASN A 275 32.63 47.31 -109.48
CA ASN A 275 33.44 47.11 -110.66
C ASN A 275 33.35 48.39 -111.52
N LEU A 276 34.47 48.75 -112.12
CA LEU A 276 34.67 49.72 -113.21
C LEU A 276 34.66 51.22 -112.90
N GLN A 277 35.85 51.82 -113.00
CA GLN A 277 36.27 52.76 -114.05
C GLN A 277 37.61 53.36 -113.58
N GLN A 278 38.79 52.93 -114.03
CA GLN A 278 39.33 52.82 -115.40
C GLN A 278 39.14 54.07 -116.25
N GLN A 279 39.82 55.14 -115.84
CA GLN A 279 40.35 56.25 -116.64
C GLN A 279 41.21 57.08 -115.67
N ILE A 280 42.47 56.71 -115.44
CA ILE A 280 43.65 57.48 -115.88
C ILE A 280 44.78 56.45 -116.03
N TYR A 281 44.79 55.80 -117.20
CA TYR A 281 45.55 54.57 -117.49
C TYR A 281 46.96 54.82 -118.03
N PHE A 282 47.38 56.05 -118.37
CA PHE A 282 48.62 56.20 -119.16
C PHE A 282 49.61 57.32 -118.79
N LEU A 283 49.45 57.99 -117.65
CA LEU A 283 50.53 58.87 -117.09
C LEU A 283 51.07 58.39 -115.74
N GLU A 284 50.45 57.37 -115.15
CA GLU A 284 50.87 56.76 -113.89
C GLU A 284 51.92 55.64 -114.07
N LEU A 285 52.15 55.16 -115.30
CA LEU A 285 52.91 53.92 -115.52
C LEU A 285 54.42 54.06 -115.29
N GLU A 286 55.01 55.25 -115.38
CA GLU A 286 56.43 55.47 -115.06
C GLU A 286 56.66 56.09 -113.67
N ALA A 287 55.71 56.87 -113.15
CA ALA A 287 55.78 57.39 -111.78
C ALA A 287 55.46 56.32 -110.72
N ASN A 288 54.70 55.28 -111.08
CA ASN A 288 54.36 54.19 -110.16
C ASN A 288 55.50 53.21 -109.94
N PHE A 289 56.41 52.96 -110.89
CA PHE A 289 57.48 51.97 -110.67
C PHE A 289 58.47 52.37 -109.56
N LEU A 290 58.81 53.66 -109.46
CA LEU A 290 59.68 54.19 -108.40
C LEU A 290 58.94 54.44 -107.07
N ARG A 291 57.63 54.77 -107.11
CA ARG A 291 56.78 54.79 -105.91
C ARG A 291 56.48 53.39 -105.38
N GLU A 292 56.32 52.36 -106.21
CA GLU A 292 55.96 50.99 -105.81
C GLU A 292 57.07 50.33 -104.97
N GLN A 293 58.35 50.56 -105.30
CA GLN A 293 59.47 50.04 -104.49
C GLN A 293 59.69 50.82 -103.20
N THR A 294 59.50 52.15 -103.21
CA THR A 294 59.60 52.94 -101.96
C THR A 294 58.38 52.69 -101.06
N LYS A 295 57.17 52.51 -101.60
CA LYS A 295 55.95 52.16 -100.85
C LYS A 295 55.98 50.72 -100.32
N LYS A 296 56.52 49.74 -101.06
CA LYS A 296 56.73 48.38 -100.53
C LYS A 296 57.79 48.32 -99.42
N ALA A 297 58.72 49.29 -99.35
CA ALA A 297 59.66 49.42 -98.22
C ALA A 297 59.11 50.30 -97.07
N THR A 298 58.25 51.29 -97.33
CA THR A 298 57.62 52.13 -96.29
C THR A 298 56.31 51.55 -95.71
N ASP A 299 55.66 50.59 -96.37
CA ASP A 299 54.43 49.92 -95.91
C ASP A 299 54.71 48.58 -95.20
N LEU A 300 55.90 47.99 -95.41
CA LEU A 300 56.37 46.81 -94.69
C LEU A 300 56.89 47.14 -93.28
N GLN A 301 57.55 48.29 -93.11
CA GLN A 301 58.08 48.74 -91.82
C GLN A 301 57.00 48.91 -90.74
N PRO A 302 55.87 49.63 -90.97
CA PRO A 302 54.81 49.77 -89.97
C PRO A 302 54.01 48.48 -89.76
N ARG A 303 53.90 47.61 -90.77
CA ARG A 303 53.15 46.36 -90.68
C ARG A 303 53.91 45.30 -89.90
N ILE A 304 55.21 45.15 -90.15
CA ILE A 304 56.10 44.31 -89.33
C ILE A 304 56.15 44.84 -87.90
N THR A 305 56.29 46.16 -87.68
CA THR A 305 56.28 46.69 -86.30
C THR A 305 54.92 46.47 -85.62
N SER A 306 53.80 46.62 -86.31
CA SER A 306 52.47 46.36 -85.72
C SER A 306 52.22 44.87 -85.39
N GLU A 307 52.67 43.94 -86.24
CA GLU A 307 52.60 42.51 -85.95
C GLU A 307 53.56 42.12 -84.82
N THR A 308 54.74 42.72 -84.77
CA THR A 308 55.71 42.49 -83.69
C THR A 308 55.21 43.05 -82.37
N GLU A 309 54.60 44.23 -82.35
CA GLU A 309 53.93 44.84 -81.18
C GLU A 309 52.75 43.99 -80.71
N HIS A 310 51.91 43.49 -81.63
CA HIS A 310 50.81 42.60 -81.29
C HIS A 310 51.30 41.25 -80.72
N LEU A 311 52.37 40.68 -81.29
CA LEU A 311 52.97 39.46 -80.76
C LEU A 311 53.60 39.69 -79.38
N LEU A 312 54.28 40.82 -79.16
CA LEU A 312 54.83 41.21 -77.85
C LEU A 312 53.72 41.42 -76.82
N GLN A 313 52.65 42.13 -77.18
CA GLN A 313 51.50 42.34 -76.32
C GLN A 313 50.82 41.03 -75.94
N LYS A 314 50.69 40.10 -76.89
CA LYS A 314 50.16 38.76 -76.63
C LYS A 314 51.09 37.91 -75.76
N LEU A 315 52.40 38.09 -75.89
CA LEU A 315 53.41 37.40 -75.09
C LEU A 315 53.39 37.93 -73.64
N GLU A 316 53.26 39.24 -73.44
CA GLU A 316 53.05 39.86 -72.12
C GLU A 316 51.74 39.42 -71.48
N GLU A 317 50.65 39.33 -72.25
CA GLU A 317 49.36 38.83 -71.75
C GLU A 317 49.45 37.37 -71.29
N LEU A 318 50.07 36.50 -72.10
CA LEU A 318 50.32 35.10 -71.73
C LEU A 318 51.25 34.98 -70.52
N GLN A 319 52.26 35.84 -70.41
CA GLN A 319 53.16 35.87 -69.26
C GLN A 319 52.43 36.29 -67.98
N SER A 320 51.57 37.31 -68.06
CA SER A 320 50.70 37.73 -66.96
C SER A 320 49.74 36.62 -66.53
N GLN A 321 49.15 35.89 -67.49
CA GLN A 321 48.31 34.73 -67.20
C GLN A 321 49.10 33.59 -66.53
N ALA A 322 50.30 33.30 -67.02
CA ALA A 322 51.17 32.28 -66.44
C ALA A 322 51.58 32.63 -64.99
N ASP A 323 51.94 33.89 -64.73
CA ASP A 323 52.26 34.38 -63.39
C ASP A 323 51.05 34.32 -62.45
N GLY A 324 49.86 34.66 -62.95
CA GLY A 324 48.59 34.53 -62.23
C GLY A 324 48.29 33.09 -61.82
N LEU A 325 48.39 32.15 -62.76
CA LEU A 325 48.22 30.71 -62.51
C LEU A 325 49.28 30.17 -61.54
N HIS A 326 50.53 30.63 -61.65
CA HIS A 326 51.60 30.17 -60.77
C HIS A 326 51.38 30.63 -59.32
N LEU A 327 50.89 31.85 -59.11
CA LEU A 327 50.50 32.34 -57.80
C LEU A 327 49.31 31.57 -57.24
N GLU A 328 48.31 31.24 -58.07
CA GLU A 328 47.18 30.42 -57.66
C GLU A 328 47.62 29.02 -57.24
N LEU A 329 48.50 28.38 -58.02
CA LEU A 329 49.10 27.08 -57.68
C LEU A 329 49.78 27.10 -56.30
N LYS A 330 50.64 28.09 -56.06
CA LYS A 330 51.31 28.26 -54.75
C LYS A 330 50.31 28.41 -53.59
N ARG A 331 49.23 29.18 -53.80
CA ARG A 331 48.16 29.33 -52.79
C ARG A 331 47.46 28.00 -52.53
N LYS A 332 47.14 27.22 -53.58
CA LYS A 332 46.50 25.91 -53.46
C LYS A 332 47.42 24.89 -52.78
N GLU A 333 48.70 24.87 -53.10
CA GLU A 333 49.71 24.01 -52.46
C GLU A 333 49.87 24.33 -50.96
N ALA A 334 49.94 25.60 -50.59
CA ALA A 334 49.95 26.03 -49.19
C ALA A 334 48.68 25.59 -48.46
N SER A 335 47.50 25.78 -49.07
CA SER A 335 46.23 25.32 -48.51
C SER A 335 46.17 23.80 -48.35
N LEU A 336 46.69 23.03 -49.31
CA LEU A 336 46.77 21.58 -49.26
C LEU A 336 47.66 21.12 -48.10
N ASN A 337 48.81 21.76 -47.90
CA ASN A 337 49.72 21.43 -46.82
C ASN A 337 49.10 21.70 -45.44
N MET A 338 48.39 22.82 -45.27
CA MET A 338 47.65 23.08 -44.03
C MET A 338 46.58 22.01 -43.77
N LEU A 339 45.81 21.64 -44.80
CA LEU A 339 44.79 20.58 -44.68
C LEU A 339 45.41 19.22 -44.36
N LYS A 340 46.59 18.89 -44.90
CA LYS A 340 47.33 17.67 -44.56
C LYS A 340 47.74 17.66 -43.09
N THR A 341 48.28 18.77 -42.58
CA THR A 341 48.67 18.87 -41.17
C THR A 341 47.47 18.80 -40.23
N ASP A 342 46.34 19.41 -40.61
CA ASP A 342 45.10 19.33 -39.82
C ASP A 342 44.54 17.92 -39.82
N ARG A 343 44.58 17.22 -40.97
CA ARG A 343 44.18 15.80 -41.06
C ARG A 343 45.03 14.93 -40.14
N GLU A 344 46.34 15.11 -40.14
CA GLU A 344 47.25 14.36 -39.24
C GLU A 344 46.96 14.65 -37.77
N ARG A 345 46.73 15.92 -37.42
CA ARG A 345 46.35 16.31 -36.06
C ARG A 345 45.04 15.65 -35.62
N ILE A 346 44.01 15.67 -36.46
CA ILE A 346 42.73 15.04 -36.17
C ILE A 346 42.89 13.52 -36.06
N ASN A 347 43.69 12.90 -36.93
CA ASN A 347 43.92 11.46 -36.87
C ASN A 347 44.63 11.03 -35.58
N ASN A 348 45.61 11.82 -35.12
CA ASN A 348 46.26 11.60 -33.83
C ASN A 348 45.28 11.75 -32.66
N GLN A 349 44.38 12.76 -32.70
CA GLN A 349 43.34 12.90 -31.68
C GLN A 349 42.38 11.72 -31.66
N ILE A 350 41.99 11.19 -32.82
CA ILE A 350 41.16 9.99 -32.94
C ILE A 350 41.88 8.78 -32.32
N SER A 351 43.17 8.60 -32.60
CA SER A 351 43.98 7.50 -32.06
C SER A 351 44.03 7.55 -30.52
N VAL A 352 44.34 8.72 -29.94
CA VAL A 352 44.38 8.91 -28.49
C VAL A 352 43.02 8.67 -27.85
N ALA A 353 41.94 9.19 -28.45
CA ALA A 353 40.59 8.98 -27.95
C ALA A 353 40.17 7.49 -28.01
N ALA A 354 40.56 6.78 -29.07
CA ALA A 354 40.29 5.35 -29.21
C ALA A 354 41.02 4.52 -28.15
N GLU A 355 42.27 4.87 -27.85
CA GLU A 355 43.05 4.19 -26.81
C GLU A 355 42.49 4.44 -25.41
N LEU A 356 42.12 5.68 -25.08
CA LEU A 356 41.44 6.02 -23.82
C LEU A 356 40.15 5.24 -23.66
N HIS A 357 39.30 5.23 -24.69
CA HIS A 357 38.05 4.48 -24.68
C HIS A 357 38.29 2.97 -24.52
N SER A 358 39.35 2.41 -25.13
CA SER A 358 39.71 1.00 -24.96
C SER A 358 40.11 0.68 -23.52
N ARG A 359 40.88 1.57 -22.87
CA ARG A 359 41.28 1.41 -21.46
C ARG A 359 40.08 1.52 -20.52
N GLU A 360 39.20 2.51 -20.71
CA GLU A 360 37.96 2.66 -19.95
C GLU A 360 37.06 1.42 -20.10
N LYS A 361 36.91 0.91 -21.32
CA LYS A 361 36.17 -0.32 -21.59
C LYS A 361 36.75 -1.51 -20.82
N GLN A 362 38.07 -1.67 -20.79
CA GLN A 362 38.73 -2.74 -20.04
C GLN A 362 38.49 -2.61 -18.53
N ALA A 363 38.63 -1.40 -17.97
CA ALA A 363 38.37 -1.14 -16.56
C ALA A 363 36.91 -1.47 -16.16
N LEU A 364 35.94 -1.05 -16.97
CA LEU A 364 34.53 -1.36 -16.75
C LEU A 364 34.24 -2.87 -16.84
N LEU A 365 34.89 -3.58 -17.77
CA LEU A 365 34.76 -5.04 -17.87
C LEU A 365 35.30 -5.75 -16.62
N GLU A 366 36.45 -5.31 -16.09
CA GLU A 366 37.00 -5.84 -14.85
C GLU A 366 36.07 -5.58 -13.66
N GLU A 367 35.50 -4.38 -13.56
CA GLU A 367 34.53 -4.03 -12.52
C GLU A 367 33.27 -4.91 -12.62
N ILE A 368 32.74 -5.12 -13.82
CA ILE A 368 31.60 -6.04 -14.05
C ILE A 368 31.94 -7.46 -13.59
N ILE A 369 33.15 -7.96 -13.87
CA ILE A 369 33.58 -9.29 -13.43
C ILE A 369 33.65 -9.35 -11.90
N GLN A 370 34.19 -8.33 -11.24
CA GLN A 370 34.23 -8.27 -9.78
C GLN A 370 32.83 -8.22 -9.16
N LEU A 371 31.93 -7.41 -9.72
CA LEU A 371 30.54 -7.32 -9.27
C LEU A 371 29.80 -8.64 -9.45
N LYS A 372 30.01 -9.36 -10.57
CA LYS A 372 29.46 -10.71 -10.77
C LYS A 372 29.94 -11.70 -9.71
N ARG A 373 31.25 -11.72 -9.39
CA ARG A 373 31.79 -12.58 -8.34
C ARG A 373 31.20 -12.27 -6.97
N ARG A 374 31.07 -10.98 -6.62
CA ARG A 374 30.43 -10.56 -5.37
C ARG A 374 28.97 -11.00 -5.32
N LYS A 375 28.23 -10.85 -6.42
CA LYS A 375 26.84 -11.31 -6.52
C LYS A 375 26.74 -12.83 -6.29
N GLU A 376 27.57 -13.62 -6.97
CA GLU A 376 27.57 -15.08 -6.79
C GLU A 376 27.88 -15.48 -5.33
N GLN A 377 28.80 -14.76 -4.67
CA GLN A 377 29.10 -14.99 -3.26
C GLN A 377 27.91 -14.64 -2.36
N THR A 378 27.24 -13.51 -2.58
CA THR A 378 26.04 -13.14 -1.82
C THR A 378 24.88 -14.10 -2.07
N ASP A 379 24.73 -14.59 -3.29
CA ASP A 379 23.68 -15.56 -3.65
C ASP A 379 23.90 -16.90 -2.94
N ARG A 380 25.17 -17.35 -2.82
CA ARG A 380 25.51 -18.56 -2.02
C ARG A 380 25.21 -18.36 -0.54
N GLN A 381 25.61 -17.22 0.03
CA GLN A 381 25.31 -16.90 1.44
C GLN A 381 23.81 -16.82 1.69
N ALA A 382 23.03 -16.23 0.77
CA ALA A 382 21.58 -16.19 0.86
C ALA A 382 20.99 -17.61 0.87
N SER A 383 21.42 -18.49 -0.04
CA SER A 383 20.96 -19.87 -0.09
C SER A 383 21.30 -20.67 1.18
N GLU A 384 22.50 -20.47 1.76
CA GLU A 384 22.87 -21.07 3.04
C GLU A 384 21.95 -20.59 4.18
N LYS A 385 21.65 -19.29 4.24
CA LYS A 385 20.73 -18.72 5.24
C LYS A 385 19.28 -19.17 5.05
N GLU A 386 18.83 -19.36 3.82
CA GLU A 386 17.52 -19.94 3.54
C GLU A 386 17.42 -21.38 4.05
N MET A 387 18.47 -22.18 3.88
CA MET A 387 18.52 -23.55 4.40
C MET A 387 18.56 -23.58 5.93
N GLU A 388 19.31 -22.68 6.58
CA GLU A 388 19.30 -22.54 8.04
C GLU A 388 17.90 -22.17 8.55
N LEU A 389 17.23 -21.21 7.91
CA LEU A 389 15.86 -20.80 8.26
C LEU A 389 14.87 -21.95 8.09
N LEU A 390 15.01 -22.78 7.05
CA LEU A 390 14.15 -23.93 6.84
C LEU A 390 14.31 -24.97 7.96
N ARG A 391 15.54 -25.26 8.39
CA ARG A 391 15.80 -26.17 9.52
C ARG A 391 15.22 -25.63 10.83
N ALA A 392 15.45 -24.35 11.12
CA ALA A 392 14.90 -23.72 12.32
C ALA A 392 13.35 -23.74 12.34
N ARG A 393 12.70 -23.58 11.18
CA ARG A 393 11.24 -23.71 11.06
C ARG A 393 10.76 -25.13 11.35
N GLN A 394 11.43 -26.14 10.79
CA GLN A 394 11.10 -27.54 11.05
C GLN A 394 11.26 -27.90 12.53
N GLU A 395 12.33 -27.43 13.17
CA GLU A 395 12.54 -27.60 14.61
C GLU A 395 11.42 -26.94 15.42
N LEU A 396 11.02 -25.71 15.05
CA LEU A 396 9.92 -25.00 15.72
C LEU A 396 8.59 -25.73 15.58
N GLU A 397 8.27 -26.23 14.39
CA GLU A 397 7.07 -27.04 14.13
C GLU A 397 7.07 -28.32 14.99
N GLN A 398 8.22 -29.00 15.07
CA GLN A 398 8.36 -30.17 15.93
C GLN A 398 8.13 -29.81 17.41
N GLN A 399 8.72 -28.71 17.90
CA GLN A 399 8.49 -28.26 19.28
C GLN A 399 7.02 -27.88 19.53
N GLN A 400 6.35 -27.27 18.55
CA GLN A 400 4.94 -26.93 18.65
C GLN A 400 4.06 -28.19 18.76
N THR A 401 4.36 -29.23 17.98
CA THR A 401 3.63 -30.51 18.08
C THR A 401 3.86 -31.19 19.43
N ASN A 402 5.10 -31.16 19.94
CA ASN A 402 5.43 -31.69 21.26
C ASN A 402 4.68 -30.94 22.37
N LEU A 403 4.63 -29.61 22.29
CA LEU A 403 3.90 -28.78 23.25
C LEU A 403 2.39 -29.10 23.23
N SER A 404 1.78 -29.18 22.05
CA SER A 404 0.36 -29.56 21.89
C SER A 404 0.07 -30.94 22.50
N ASN A 405 0.95 -31.92 22.28
CA ASN A 405 0.82 -33.25 22.89
C ASN A 405 0.92 -33.19 24.44
N CYS A 406 1.80 -32.35 24.98
CA CYS A 406 1.91 -32.14 26.42
C CYS A 406 0.67 -31.44 27.00
N GLU A 407 0.13 -30.43 26.32
CA GLU A 407 -1.11 -29.74 26.70
C GLU A 407 -2.29 -30.73 26.73
N GLN A 408 -2.42 -31.59 25.73
CA GLN A 408 -3.44 -32.65 25.71
C GLN A 408 -3.28 -33.61 26.90
N LYS A 409 -2.05 -34.03 27.24
CA LYS A 409 -1.81 -34.87 28.43
C LYS A 409 -2.23 -34.17 29.72
N ILE A 410 -1.93 -32.87 29.86
CA ILE A 410 -2.34 -32.07 31.02
C ILE A 410 -3.86 -32.03 31.12
N LEU A 411 -4.57 -31.78 30.02
CA LEU A 411 -6.04 -31.76 29.99
C LEU A 411 -6.64 -33.10 30.45
N VAL A 412 -6.08 -34.23 30.01
CA VAL A 412 -6.51 -35.57 30.44
C VAL A 412 -6.25 -35.79 31.94
N ILE A 413 -5.11 -35.30 32.47
CA ILE A 413 -4.83 -35.40 33.90
C ILE A 413 -5.80 -34.53 34.71
N GLN A 414 -6.08 -33.32 34.25
CA GLN A 414 -7.05 -32.42 34.89
C GLN A 414 -8.46 -33.03 34.93
N SER A 415 -8.91 -33.68 33.85
CA SER A 415 -10.21 -34.34 33.83
C SER A 415 -10.26 -35.53 34.81
N LYS A 416 -9.19 -36.33 34.88
CA LYS A 416 -9.07 -37.41 35.87
C LYS A 416 -9.08 -36.89 37.30
N LEU A 417 -8.38 -35.78 37.58
CA LEU A 417 -8.35 -35.16 38.90
C LEU A 417 -9.75 -34.66 39.29
N LYS A 418 -10.45 -34.01 38.37
CA LYS A 418 -11.84 -33.56 38.58
C LYS A 418 -12.76 -34.73 38.91
N GLN A 419 -12.69 -35.82 38.14
CA GLN A 419 -13.48 -37.03 38.40
C GLN A 419 -13.17 -37.64 39.77
N ARG A 420 -11.89 -37.69 40.17
CA ARG A 420 -11.50 -38.19 41.50
C ARG A 420 -12.00 -37.30 42.63
N SER A 421 -11.96 -35.98 42.44
CA SER A 421 -12.48 -35.02 43.41
C SER A 421 -14.00 -35.19 43.59
N GLU A 422 -14.75 -35.34 42.49
CA GLU A 422 -16.20 -35.61 42.54
C GLU A 422 -16.49 -36.94 43.27
N GLN A 423 -15.75 -38.00 42.96
CA GLN A 423 -15.85 -39.29 43.67
C GLN A 423 -15.58 -39.14 45.17
N GLN A 424 -14.54 -38.39 45.55
CA GLN A 424 -14.22 -38.14 46.95
C GLN A 424 -15.38 -37.43 47.66
N THR A 425 -15.92 -36.37 47.07
CA THR A 425 -17.06 -35.63 47.66
C THR A 425 -18.31 -36.50 47.83
N ALA A 426 -18.56 -37.42 46.90
CA ALA A 426 -19.68 -38.37 47.01
C ALA A 426 -19.48 -39.36 48.16
N VAL A 427 -18.27 -39.90 48.32
CA VAL A 427 -17.92 -40.80 49.43
C VAL A 427 -17.99 -40.08 50.78
N ASP A 428 -17.50 -38.84 50.85
CA ASP A 428 -17.58 -38.02 52.08
C ASP A 428 -19.05 -37.78 52.50
N LEU A 429 -19.94 -37.53 51.54
CA LEU A 429 -21.37 -37.39 51.81
C LEU A 429 -21.96 -38.69 52.35
N GLN A 430 -21.71 -39.83 51.70
CA GLN A 430 -22.18 -41.15 52.15
C GLN A 430 -21.65 -41.48 53.56
N LEU A 431 -20.40 -41.17 53.84
CA LEU A 431 -19.79 -41.37 55.14
C LEU A 431 -20.45 -40.49 56.21
N SER A 432 -20.79 -39.24 55.87
CA SER A 432 -21.54 -38.36 56.77
C SER A 432 -22.94 -38.90 57.11
N GLU A 433 -23.63 -39.50 56.15
CA GLU A 433 -24.93 -40.15 56.36
C GLU A 433 -24.80 -41.38 57.25
N LYS A 434 -23.82 -42.25 56.98
CA LYS A 434 -23.56 -43.43 57.81
C LYS A 434 -23.16 -43.07 59.23
N ARG A 435 -22.41 -41.98 59.45
CA ARG A 435 -22.13 -41.46 60.79
C ARG A 435 -23.41 -41.02 61.52
N LYS A 436 -24.34 -40.36 60.83
CA LYS A 436 -25.65 -40.00 61.41
C LYS A 436 -26.48 -41.23 61.77
N GLU A 437 -26.52 -42.24 60.89
CA GLU A 437 -27.20 -43.51 61.17
C GLU A 437 -26.58 -44.22 62.38
N LEU A 438 -25.25 -44.31 62.45
CA LEU A 438 -24.54 -44.89 63.57
C LEU A 438 -24.87 -44.16 64.88
N MET A 439 -24.89 -42.83 64.87
CA MET A 439 -25.23 -42.04 66.05
C MET A 439 -26.67 -42.30 66.53
N LYS A 440 -27.63 -42.47 65.61
CA LYS A 440 -29.02 -42.85 65.94
C LYS A 440 -29.07 -44.23 66.59
N VAL A 441 -28.37 -45.21 66.02
CA VAL A 441 -28.32 -46.57 66.58
C VAL A 441 -27.64 -46.56 67.95
N GLN A 442 -26.52 -45.85 68.10
CA GLN A 442 -25.85 -45.69 69.40
C GLN A 442 -26.77 -45.07 70.44
N PHE A 443 -27.51 -44.02 70.11
CA PHE A 443 -28.50 -43.43 71.01
C PHE A 443 -29.58 -44.43 71.43
N ALA A 444 -30.12 -45.19 70.46
CA ALA A 444 -31.13 -46.23 70.75
C ALA A 444 -30.57 -47.37 71.63
N VAL A 445 -29.30 -47.75 71.44
CA VAL A 445 -28.61 -48.72 72.31
C VAL A 445 -28.52 -48.20 73.73
N HIS A 446 -28.04 -46.96 73.94
CA HIS A 446 -27.96 -46.36 75.28
C HIS A 446 -29.35 -46.24 75.93
N GLU A 447 -30.38 -45.86 75.16
CA GLU A 447 -31.76 -45.82 75.67
C GLU A 447 -32.26 -47.19 76.12
N MET A 448 -31.91 -48.26 75.37
CA MET A 448 -32.26 -49.63 75.74
C MET A 448 -31.47 -50.13 76.95
N GLU A 449 -30.18 -49.80 77.04
CA GLU A 449 -29.34 -50.10 78.21
C GLU A 449 -29.92 -49.45 79.48
N ASP A 450 -30.32 -48.18 79.41
CA ASP A 450 -30.99 -47.47 80.51
C ASP A 450 -32.32 -48.13 80.91
N LYS A 451 -33.12 -48.57 79.92
CA LYS A 451 -34.37 -49.29 80.18
C LYS A 451 -34.11 -50.64 80.85
N ILE A 452 -33.10 -51.38 80.39
CA ILE A 452 -32.69 -52.65 81.00
C ILE A 452 -32.22 -52.41 82.43
N PHE A 453 -31.37 -51.40 82.66
CA PHE A 453 -30.89 -51.04 83.99
C PHE A 453 -32.06 -50.69 84.93
N LYS A 454 -32.99 -49.83 84.52
CA LYS A 454 -34.19 -49.47 85.30
C LYS A 454 -35.08 -50.68 85.59
N LYS A 455 -35.38 -51.52 84.59
CA LYS A 455 -36.18 -52.73 84.79
C LYS A 455 -35.49 -53.72 85.72
N THR A 456 -34.17 -53.86 85.61
CA THR A 456 -33.38 -54.75 86.46
C THR A 456 -33.40 -54.26 87.90
N ALA A 457 -33.24 -52.95 88.14
CA ALA A 457 -33.35 -52.34 89.46
C ALA A 457 -34.77 -52.51 90.05
N MET A 458 -35.82 -52.21 89.28
CA MET A 458 -37.22 -52.43 89.72
C MET A 458 -37.50 -53.90 90.07
N MET A 459 -37.01 -54.84 89.25
CA MET A 459 -37.17 -56.27 89.50
C MET A 459 -36.39 -56.71 90.74
N GLN A 460 -35.18 -56.19 90.96
CA GLN A 460 -34.40 -56.44 92.18
C GLN A 460 -35.10 -55.88 93.42
N ASP A 461 -35.66 -54.67 93.36
CA ASP A 461 -36.44 -54.06 94.45
C ASP A 461 -37.70 -54.87 94.76
N GLN A 462 -38.42 -55.33 93.72
CA GLN A 462 -39.60 -56.17 93.88
C GLN A 462 -39.25 -57.52 94.52
N ILE A 463 -38.23 -58.22 94.01
CA ILE A 463 -37.75 -59.48 94.59
C ILE A 463 -37.33 -59.28 96.05
N THR A 464 -36.60 -58.19 96.33
CA THR A 464 -36.17 -57.86 97.69
C THR A 464 -37.36 -57.59 98.61
N HIS A 465 -38.36 -56.86 98.12
CA HIS A 465 -39.61 -56.60 98.84
C HIS A 465 -40.37 -57.90 99.12
N ASP A 466 -40.55 -58.75 98.12
CA ASP A 466 -41.28 -60.01 98.24
C ASP A 466 -40.58 -60.95 99.24
N ILE A 467 -39.26 -61.09 99.15
CA ILE A 467 -38.45 -61.86 100.11
C ILE A 467 -38.59 -61.26 101.53
N ARG A 468 -38.51 -59.93 101.69
CA ARG A 468 -38.70 -59.30 103.02
C ARG A 468 -40.11 -59.55 103.56
N SER A 469 -41.12 -59.49 102.70
CA SER A 469 -42.52 -59.72 103.09
C SER A 469 -42.73 -61.18 103.52
N GLU A 470 -42.15 -62.14 102.80
CA GLU A 470 -42.19 -63.56 103.12
C GLU A 470 -41.42 -63.84 104.41
N ILE A 471 -40.23 -63.28 104.60
CA ILE A 471 -39.47 -63.35 105.86
C ILE A 471 -40.31 -62.78 107.02
N SER A 472 -41.00 -61.66 106.82
CA SER A 472 -41.84 -61.05 107.85
C SER A 472 -43.03 -61.94 108.21
N PHE A 473 -43.67 -62.53 107.19
CA PHE A 473 -44.77 -63.48 107.35
C PHE A 473 -44.33 -64.75 108.08
N LEU A 474 -43.22 -65.36 107.67
CA LEU A 474 -42.64 -66.53 108.31
C LEU A 474 -42.24 -66.23 109.76
N HIS A 475 -41.63 -65.07 110.06
CA HIS A 475 -41.37 -64.65 111.45
C HIS A 475 -42.66 -64.50 112.27
N GLN A 476 -43.74 -63.99 111.68
CA GLN A 476 -45.03 -63.89 112.37
C GLN A 476 -45.59 -65.28 112.69
N GLN A 477 -45.55 -66.22 111.74
CA GLN A 477 -45.96 -67.60 111.99
C GLN A 477 -45.09 -68.27 113.06
N LEU A 478 -43.77 -68.01 113.05
CA LEU A 478 -42.86 -68.55 114.05
C LEU A 478 -43.20 -68.02 115.45
N ARG A 479 -43.45 -66.70 115.59
CA ARG A 479 -43.90 -66.09 116.84
C ARG A 479 -45.23 -66.68 117.34
N GLU A 480 -46.18 -66.92 116.44
CA GLU A 480 -47.46 -67.55 116.79
C GLU A 480 -47.26 -68.99 117.30
N LYS A 481 -46.38 -69.76 116.63
CA LYS A 481 -46.02 -71.12 117.07
C LYS A 481 -45.24 -71.12 118.40
N ASP A 482 -44.35 -70.17 118.61
CA ASP A 482 -43.62 -70.01 119.87
C ASP A 482 -44.56 -69.65 121.03
N LEU A 483 -45.52 -68.73 120.80
CA LEU A 483 -46.54 -68.38 121.78
C LEU A 483 -47.41 -69.60 122.14
N LEU A 484 -47.83 -70.38 121.14
CA LEU A 484 -48.54 -71.64 121.35
C LEU A 484 -47.69 -72.66 122.11
N ALA A 485 -46.38 -72.76 121.81
CA ALA A 485 -45.47 -73.65 122.53
C ALA A 485 -45.22 -73.20 123.98
N GLU A 486 -45.17 -71.90 124.25
CA GLU A 486 -45.14 -71.34 125.61
C GLU A 486 -46.43 -71.62 126.37
N GLN A 487 -47.59 -71.46 125.72
CA GLN A 487 -48.88 -71.82 126.30
C GLN A 487 -48.93 -73.33 126.62
N ASP A 488 -48.43 -74.19 125.74
CA ASP A 488 -48.35 -75.64 125.95
C ASP A 488 -47.40 -75.98 127.11
N ARG A 489 -46.25 -75.31 127.21
CA ARG A 489 -45.32 -75.45 128.35
C ARG A 489 -45.94 -74.98 129.66
N PHE A 490 -46.64 -73.85 129.66
CA PHE A 490 -47.34 -73.33 130.83
C PHE A 490 -48.43 -74.30 131.30
N LEU A 491 -49.24 -74.81 130.37
CA LEU A 491 -50.25 -75.83 130.67
C LEU A 491 -49.62 -77.11 131.25
N ARG A 492 -48.50 -77.58 130.70
CA ARG A 492 -47.75 -78.72 131.25
C ARG A 492 -47.21 -78.45 132.66
N SER A 493 -46.64 -77.27 132.91
CA SER A 493 -46.15 -76.89 134.24
C SER A 493 -47.30 -76.85 135.24
N LYS A 494 -48.43 -76.22 134.88
CA LYS A 494 -49.62 -76.17 135.72
C LYS A 494 -50.17 -77.56 136.02
N MET A 495 -50.26 -78.44 135.01
CA MET A 495 -50.66 -79.83 135.23
C MET A 495 -49.69 -80.58 136.15
N MET A 496 -48.37 -80.32 136.06
CA MET A 496 -47.38 -80.92 136.95
C MET A 496 -47.50 -80.41 138.39
N ASP A 497 -47.76 -79.11 138.58
CA ASP A 497 -48.02 -78.51 139.89
C ASP A 497 -49.33 -79.05 140.51
N ASP A 498 -50.39 -79.17 139.71
CA ASP A 498 -51.67 -79.76 140.11
C ASP A 498 -51.47 -81.25 140.48
N TYR A 499 -50.70 -82.01 139.69
CA TYR A 499 -50.33 -83.39 139.99
C TYR A 499 -49.50 -83.50 141.27
N ALA A 500 -48.53 -82.61 141.48
CA ALA A 500 -47.71 -82.59 142.70
C ALA A 500 -48.56 -82.27 143.94
N SER A 501 -49.51 -81.32 143.83
CA SER A 501 -50.48 -81.00 144.89
C SER A 501 -51.33 -82.22 145.25
N LEU A 502 -51.92 -82.88 144.25
CA LEU A 502 -52.69 -84.12 144.42
C LEU A 502 -51.84 -85.26 145.02
N THR A 503 -50.56 -85.35 144.65
CA THR A 503 -49.65 -86.37 145.19
C THR A 503 -49.38 -86.11 146.68
N LYS A 504 -49.22 -84.84 147.06
CA LYS A 504 -49.04 -84.41 148.45
C LYS A 504 -50.30 -84.66 149.27
N GLU A 505 -51.48 -84.34 148.74
CA GLU A 505 -52.77 -84.69 149.37
C GLU A 505 -52.90 -86.21 149.54
N ASN A 506 -52.59 -87.00 148.50
CA ASN A 506 -52.60 -88.46 148.59
C ASN A 506 -51.60 -89.00 149.61
N ALA A 507 -50.43 -88.39 149.76
CA ALA A 507 -49.45 -88.76 150.77
C ALA A 507 -49.95 -88.45 152.20
N VAL A 508 -50.62 -87.31 152.40
CA VAL A 508 -51.28 -86.96 153.67
C VAL A 508 -52.42 -87.93 153.99
N LEU A 509 -53.25 -88.28 153.01
CA LEU A 509 -54.30 -89.29 153.18
C LEU A 509 -53.72 -90.66 153.50
N ARG A 510 -52.59 -91.03 152.88
CA ARG A 510 -51.87 -92.28 153.19
C ARG A 510 -51.28 -92.29 154.59
N SER A 511 -50.73 -91.18 155.09
CA SER A 511 -50.22 -91.12 156.46
C SER A 511 -51.36 -91.22 157.49
N GLN A 512 -52.51 -90.58 157.21
CA GLN A 512 -53.73 -90.75 158.02
C GLN A 512 -54.21 -92.21 158.03
N LEU A 513 -54.18 -92.91 156.89
CA LEU A 513 -54.51 -94.33 156.80
C LEU A 513 -53.51 -95.22 157.57
N LEU A 514 -52.21 -94.90 157.53
CA LEU A 514 -51.17 -95.65 158.25
C LEU A 514 -51.29 -95.48 159.77
N GLU A 515 -51.70 -94.30 160.24
CA GLU A 515 -51.99 -94.05 161.65
C GLU A 515 -53.23 -94.83 162.12
N LEU A 516 -54.29 -94.84 161.32
CA LEU A 516 -55.47 -95.68 161.55
C LEU A 516 -55.15 -97.18 161.54
N ASN A 517 -54.26 -97.63 160.63
CA ASN A 517 -53.86 -99.03 160.55
C ASN A 517 -52.93 -99.46 161.71
N LYS A 518 -52.15 -98.53 162.28
CA LYS A 518 -51.39 -98.75 163.53
C LYS A 518 -52.32 -98.90 164.73
N GLN A 519 -53.39 -98.09 164.80
CA GLN A 519 -54.42 -98.26 165.82
C GLN A 519 -55.14 -99.62 165.70
N LEU A 520 -55.34 -100.11 164.46
CA LEU A 520 -55.99 -101.39 164.18
C LEU A 520 -55.14 -102.62 164.53
N ASN A 521 -53.81 -102.56 164.37
CA ASN A 521 -52.92 -103.69 164.69
C ASN A 521 -52.62 -103.84 166.19
N ILE A 522 -52.81 -102.80 167.02
CA ILE A 522 -52.74 -102.92 168.48
C ILE A 522 -53.89 -103.78 169.03
N VAL A 523 -55.02 -103.88 168.32
CA VAL A 523 -56.16 -104.74 168.70
C VAL A 523 -55.93 -106.22 168.37
N ARG A 524 -54.96 -106.55 167.50
CA ARG A 524 -54.69 -107.94 167.08
C ARG A 524 -53.67 -108.69 167.95
N MET A 525 -53.13 -108.07 169.01
CA MET A 525 -52.60 -108.79 170.16
C MET A 525 -53.70 -108.89 171.23
N GLY A 526 -54.40 -110.02 171.28
CA GLY A 526 -55.49 -110.30 172.21
C GLY A 526 -56.12 -111.66 171.94
#